data_AF-A0A2H1VLL5-F1
#
_entry.id   AF-A0A2H1VLL5-F1
#
_cell.length_a   1.000
_cell.length_b   1.000
_cell.length_c   1.000
_cell.angle_alpha   90.00
_cell.angle_beta   90.00
_cell.angle_gamma   90.00
#
_symmetry.space_group_name_H-M   'P 1'
#
loop_
_entity.id
_entity.type
_entity.pdbx_description
1 polymer ?
#
loop_
_entity_poly.entity_id
_entity_poly.type
_entity_poly.pdbx_seq_one_letter_code
_entity_poly.pdbx_strand_id
1 'polypeptide(L)'
;MPRKPCYWTRKLELDLVDFVHQREYIWRPAGNTNHHIQQKYKAYAEFAAILGRGFTARSVRDRWVNIRSTFNHNHRRVERSKLKAKTASDIYVPCWPLWKPLQFLKDVCKKEDGNFEFYESTSSDMKQLTENVNVKEEQQSEFENDMVLNIRQRSQRTDRPRHKTRILNKSNRKTKCKQVIDDLLLAMKPLASDPLLEQNYWFFGKHVTEQLNSMRRIDAESAANEIVNLLNE
;
A
#
# COMPACT_ATOMS: atom_id res chain seq x y z
N MET A 1 -29.66 -0.55 -10.43
CA MET A 1 -30.33 -0.89 -9.15
C MET A 1 -29.48 -0.42 -7.98
N PRO A 2 -29.98 0.43 -7.08
CA PRO A 2 -29.26 0.82 -5.87
C PRO A 2 -29.01 -0.43 -5.01
N ARG A 3 -27.74 -0.65 -4.63
CA ARG A 3 -27.38 -1.77 -3.75
C ARG A 3 -27.96 -1.49 -2.37
N LYS A 4 -28.80 -2.40 -1.86
CA LYS A 4 -29.30 -2.30 -0.48
C LYS A 4 -28.10 -2.30 0.48
N PRO A 5 -28.05 -1.39 1.47
CA PRO A 5 -26.99 -1.42 2.47
C PRO A 5 -27.06 -2.75 3.24
N CYS A 6 -25.93 -3.46 3.32
CA CYS A 6 -25.81 -4.65 4.16
C CYS A 6 -25.41 -4.22 5.58
N TYR A 7 -26.19 -4.65 6.58
CA TYR A 7 -25.93 -4.32 7.97
C TYR A 7 -25.17 -5.45 8.65
N TRP A 8 -24.01 -5.13 9.22
CA TRP A 8 -23.21 -6.08 9.99
C TRP A 8 -23.55 -5.95 11.46
N THR A 9 -24.12 -7.01 12.02
CA THR A 9 -24.28 -7.13 13.46
C THR A 9 -23.07 -7.82 14.06
N ARG A 10 -22.85 -7.64 15.37
CA ARG A 10 -21.75 -8.30 16.09
C ARG A 10 -21.77 -9.82 15.94
N LYS A 11 -22.96 -10.43 15.89
CA LYS A 11 -23.11 -11.88 15.71
C LYS A 11 -22.55 -12.31 14.35
N LEU A 12 -22.94 -11.63 13.27
CA LEU A 12 -22.46 -11.93 11.92
C LEU A 12 -20.95 -11.72 11.77
N GLU A 13 -20.39 -10.77 12.51
CA GLU A 13 -18.95 -10.55 12.53
C GLU A 13 -18.20 -11.67 13.23
N LEU A 14 -18.74 -12.19 14.35
CA LEU A 14 -18.18 -13.36 15.02
C LEU A 14 -18.26 -14.58 14.11
N ASP A 15 -19.41 -14.82 13.48
CA ASP A 15 -19.61 -15.91 12.52
C ASP A 15 -18.61 -15.81 11.34
N LEU A 16 -18.34 -14.59 10.86
CA LEU A 16 -17.32 -14.35 9.84
C LEU A 16 -15.91 -14.67 10.33
N VAL A 17 -15.58 -14.27 11.57
CA VAL A 17 -14.27 -14.57 12.16
C VAL A 17 -14.08 -16.07 12.31
N ASP A 18 -15.08 -16.80 12.78
CA ASP A 18 -15.03 -18.25 12.92
C ASP A 18 -14.92 -18.95 11.56
N PHE A 19 -15.68 -18.50 10.57
CA PHE A 19 -15.61 -19.00 9.20
C PHE A 19 -14.22 -18.82 8.58
N VAL A 20 -13.61 -17.65 8.81
CA VAL A 20 -12.25 -17.36 8.33
C VAL A 20 -11.23 -18.17 9.11
N HIS A 21 -11.36 -18.28 10.43
CA HIS A 21 -10.45 -19.06 11.26
C HIS A 21 -10.35 -20.51 10.77
N GLN A 22 -11.49 -21.15 10.47
CA GLN A 22 -11.56 -22.51 9.91
C GLN A 22 -10.88 -22.66 8.54
N ARG A 23 -10.75 -21.57 7.77
CA ARG A 23 -10.20 -21.57 6.40
C ARG A 23 -8.87 -20.84 6.36
N GLU A 24 -7.82 -21.58 6.69
CA GLU A 24 -6.46 -21.05 6.79
C GLU A 24 -5.98 -20.28 5.56
N TYR A 25 -6.33 -20.74 4.35
CA TYR A 25 -5.95 -20.09 3.09
C TYR A 25 -6.49 -18.67 2.94
N ILE A 26 -7.50 -18.25 3.72
CA ILE A 26 -8.04 -16.89 3.70
C ILE A 26 -7.11 -15.91 4.41
N TRP A 27 -6.65 -16.28 5.61
CA TRP A 27 -5.94 -15.37 6.50
C TRP A 27 -4.42 -15.59 6.54
N ARG A 28 -3.95 -16.82 6.26
CA ARG A 28 -2.52 -17.08 6.06
C ARG A 28 -2.02 -16.34 4.79
N PRO A 29 -0.74 -15.94 4.76
CA PRO A 29 -0.08 -15.42 3.58
C PRO A 29 0.12 -16.53 2.53
N ALA A 30 -0.97 -17.05 1.96
CA ALA A 30 -0.90 -17.85 0.74
C ALA A 30 -0.51 -16.93 -0.42
N GLY A 31 0.34 -17.43 -1.33
CA GLY A 31 0.88 -16.65 -2.44
C GLY A 31 -0.18 -15.85 -3.20
N ASN A 32 0.18 -14.70 -3.77
CA ASN A 32 -0.78 -13.81 -4.46
C ASN A 32 -1.07 -14.24 -5.91
N THR A 33 -1.26 -15.54 -6.14
CA THR A 33 -1.61 -16.10 -7.45
C THR A 33 -3.09 -15.84 -7.73
N ASN A 34 -3.46 -15.67 -9.01
CA ASN A 34 -4.86 -15.56 -9.42
C ASN A 34 -5.73 -16.69 -8.84
N HIS A 35 -5.19 -17.91 -8.76
CA HIS A 35 -5.86 -19.06 -8.15
C HIS A 35 -6.21 -18.82 -6.67
N HIS A 36 -5.27 -18.35 -5.85
CA HIS A 36 -5.52 -18.06 -4.43
C HIS A 36 -6.50 -16.88 -4.24
N ILE A 37 -6.44 -15.87 -5.11
CA ILE A 37 -7.41 -14.76 -5.10
C ILE A 37 -8.82 -15.30 -5.37
N GLN A 38 -8.97 -16.17 -6.37
CA GLN A 38 -10.24 -16.80 -6.72
C GLN A 38 -10.75 -17.72 -5.60
N GLN A 39 -9.87 -18.52 -4.98
CA GLN A 39 -10.24 -19.36 -3.83
C GLN A 39 -10.78 -18.52 -2.66
N LYS A 40 -10.10 -17.41 -2.32
CA LYS A 40 -10.59 -16.47 -1.30
C LYS A 40 -11.95 -15.89 -1.68
N TYR A 41 -12.10 -15.47 -2.94
CA TYR A 41 -13.36 -14.91 -3.43
C TYR A 41 -14.50 -15.93 -3.37
N LYS A 42 -14.24 -17.19 -3.74
CA LYS A 42 -15.20 -18.30 -3.64
C LYS A 42 -15.64 -18.52 -2.19
N ALA A 43 -14.70 -18.54 -1.25
CA ALA A 43 -15.04 -18.67 0.17
C ALA A 43 -15.91 -17.49 0.68
N TYR A 44 -15.61 -16.25 0.26
CA TYR A 44 -16.47 -15.11 0.62
C TYR A 44 -17.85 -15.19 -0.04
N ALA A 45 -17.95 -15.76 -1.26
CA ALA A 45 -19.23 -15.99 -1.92
C ALA A 45 -20.07 -17.05 -1.20
N GLU A 46 -19.44 -18.14 -0.72
CA GLU A 46 -20.08 -19.15 0.12
C GLU A 46 -20.64 -18.54 1.40
N PHE A 47 -19.84 -17.73 2.11
CA PHE A 47 -20.30 -17.06 3.32
C PHE A 47 -21.45 -16.07 3.03
N ALA A 48 -21.35 -15.30 1.94
CA ALA A 48 -22.41 -14.39 1.53
C ALA A 48 -23.71 -15.13 1.19
N ALA A 49 -23.63 -16.32 0.60
CA ALA A 49 -24.80 -17.15 0.29
C ALA A 49 -25.51 -17.63 1.57
N ILE A 50 -24.75 -17.98 2.62
CA ILE A 50 -25.30 -18.37 3.94
C ILE A 50 -26.04 -17.20 4.59
N LEU A 51 -25.52 -15.97 4.48
CA LEU A 51 -26.15 -14.77 5.04
C LEU A 51 -27.42 -14.33 4.30
N GLY A 52 -27.56 -14.73 3.03
CA GLY A 52 -28.74 -14.45 2.22
C GLY A 52 -28.74 -13.07 1.54
N ARG A 53 -29.95 -12.56 1.27
CA ARG A 53 -30.15 -11.38 0.41
C ARG A 53 -29.52 -10.13 1.01
N GLY A 54 -28.69 -9.44 0.22
CA GLY A 54 -28.05 -8.18 0.59
C GLY A 54 -26.54 -8.31 0.84
N PHE A 55 -26.04 -9.52 1.08
CA PHE A 55 -24.61 -9.78 1.18
C PHE A 55 -24.04 -10.23 -0.16
N THR A 56 -22.85 -9.73 -0.46
CA THR A 56 -22.04 -10.11 -1.63
C THR A 56 -20.65 -10.52 -1.16
N ALA A 57 -19.96 -11.35 -1.94
CA ALA A 57 -18.57 -11.71 -1.69
C ALA A 57 -17.68 -10.47 -1.46
N ARG A 58 -17.93 -9.39 -2.22
CA ARG A 58 -17.26 -8.10 -2.02
C ARG A 58 -17.54 -7.48 -0.66
N SER A 59 -18.80 -7.39 -0.22
CA SER A 59 -19.13 -6.84 1.11
C SER A 59 -18.54 -7.63 2.26
N VAL A 60 -18.47 -8.97 2.12
CA VAL A 60 -17.84 -9.86 3.12
C VAL A 60 -16.33 -9.61 3.15
N ARG A 61 -15.68 -9.57 1.98
CA ARG A 61 -14.26 -9.24 1.85
C ARG A 61 -13.94 -7.89 2.49
N ASP A 62 -14.70 -6.86 2.15
CA ASP A 62 -14.45 -5.50 2.64
C ASP A 62 -14.66 -5.42 4.16
N ARG A 63 -15.65 -6.14 4.71
CA ARG A 63 -15.80 -6.27 6.17
C ARG A 63 -14.61 -6.98 6.82
N TRP A 64 -14.16 -8.09 6.26
CA TRP A 64 -13.00 -8.82 6.75
C TRP A 64 -11.73 -7.96 6.75
N VAL A 65 -11.50 -7.20 5.68
CA VAL A 65 -10.36 -6.26 5.58
C VAL A 65 -10.43 -5.22 6.71
N ASN A 66 -11.60 -4.66 6.99
CA ASN A 66 -11.79 -3.72 8.08
C ASN A 66 -11.51 -4.35 9.45
N ILE A 67 -12.06 -5.54 9.71
CA ILE A 67 -11.81 -6.30 10.95
C ILE A 67 -10.31 -6.54 11.14
N ARG A 68 -9.61 -7.04 10.11
CA ARG A 68 -8.17 -7.29 10.16
C ARG A 68 -7.37 -6.00 10.39
N SER A 69 -7.77 -4.89 9.77
CA SER A 69 -7.13 -3.59 9.97
C SER A 69 -7.26 -3.10 11.42
N THR A 70 -8.47 -3.16 11.98
CA THR A 70 -8.73 -2.81 13.39
C THR A 70 -7.95 -3.72 14.35
N PHE A 71 -7.87 -5.01 14.05
CA PHE A 71 -7.05 -5.94 14.82
C PHE A 71 -5.57 -5.54 14.80
N ASN A 72 -4.99 -5.31 13.61
CA ASN A 72 -3.59 -4.91 13.48
C ASN A 72 -3.28 -3.56 14.16
N HIS A 73 -4.24 -2.63 14.15
CA HIS A 73 -4.11 -1.38 14.89
C HIS A 73 -4.06 -1.61 16.39
N ASN A 74 -5.01 -2.38 16.94
CA ASN A 74 -5.05 -2.73 18.36
C ASN A 74 -3.82 -3.54 18.76
N HIS A 75 -3.37 -4.48 17.92
CA HIS A 75 -2.18 -5.27 18.15
C HIS A 75 -0.94 -4.39 18.31
N ARG A 76 -0.71 -3.44 17.40
CA ARG A 76 0.39 -2.48 17.52
C ARG A 76 0.30 -1.62 18.78
N ARG A 77 -0.90 -1.35 19.32
CA ARG A 77 -1.06 -0.62 20.58
C ARG A 77 -0.68 -1.50 21.78
N VAL A 78 -1.12 -2.75 21.78
CA VAL A 78 -0.77 -3.74 22.81
C VAL A 78 0.75 -3.93 22.85
N GLU A 79 1.38 -4.17 21.70
CA GLU A 79 2.84 -4.35 21.62
C GLU A 79 3.59 -3.10 22.09
N ARG A 80 3.16 -1.89 21.69
CA ARG A 80 3.74 -0.64 22.21
C ARG A 80 3.55 -0.46 23.72
N SER A 81 2.43 -0.93 24.26
CA SER A 81 2.17 -0.88 25.71
C SER A 81 3.10 -1.83 26.45
N LYS A 82 3.29 -3.05 25.95
CA LYS A 82 4.22 -4.03 26.52
C LYS A 82 5.64 -3.50 26.61
N LEU A 83 6.10 -2.79 25.58
CA LEU A 83 7.44 -2.18 25.56
C LEU A 83 7.62 -1.06 26.59
N LYS A 84 6.53 -0.42 27.01
CA LYS A 84 6.55 0.72 27.95
C LYS A 84 6.14 0.34 29.37
N ALA A 85 5.45 -0.78 29.52
CA ALA A 85 4.91 -1.23 30.79
C ALA A 85 6.05 -1.74 31.69
N LYS A 86 6.08 -1.24 32.94
CA LYS A 86 6.96 -1.76 33.97
C LYS A 86 6.36 -2.99 34.66
N THR A 87 5.03 -3.07 34.68
CA THR A 87 4.27 -4.13 35.33
C THR A 87 3.21 -4.68 34.36
N ALA A 88 2.88 -5.97 34.44
CA ALA A 88 1.91 -6.62 33.55
C ALA A 88 0.50 -5.98 33.59
N SER A 89 0.14 -5.31 34.70
CA SER A 89 -1.11 -4.58 34.87
C SER A 89 -1.23 -3.33 33.98
N ASP A 90 -0.12 -2.79 33.50
CA ASP A 90 -0.09 -1.55 32.70
C ASP A 90 -0.21 -1.83 31.19
N ILE A 91 -0.32 -3.11 30.81
CA ILE A 91 -0.45 -3.51 29.42
C ILE A 91 -1.88 -3.20 28.96
N TYR A 92 -1.99 -2.34 27.95
CA TYR A 92 -3.27 -2.04 27.30
C TYR A 92 -3.97 -3.31 26.83
N VAL A 93 -5.23 -3.48 27.24
CA VAL A 93 -6.13 -4.54 26.76
C VAL A 93 -7.25 -3.90 25.95
N PRO A 94 -7.36 -4.18 24.63
CA PRO A 94 -8.44 -3.66 23.82
C PRO A 94 -9.81 -4.17 24.29
N CYS A 95 -10.77 -3.27 24.53
CA CYS A 95 -12.16 -3.62 24.86
C CYS A 95 -13.00 -4.03 23.63
N TRP A 96 -12.35 -4.37 22.52
CA TRP A 96 -13.03 -4.67 21.27
C TRP A 96 -13.53 -6.13 21.26
N PRO A 97 -14.83 -6.39 21.02
CA PRO A 97 -15.40 -7.74 21.10
C PRO A 97 -14.71 -8.82 20.26
N LEU A 98 -14.18 -8.46 19.10
CA LEU A 98 -13.52 -9.40 18.19
C LEU A 98 -12.04 -9.63 18.57
N TRP A 99 -11.53 -8.95 19.60
CA TRP A 99 -10.12 -9.04 20.00
C TRP A 99 -9.71 -10.46 20.41
N LYS A 100 -10.50 -11.13 21.26
CA LYS A 100 -10.17 -12.50 21.71
C LYS A 100 -10.31 -13.54 20.58
N PRO A 101 -11.39 -13.55 19.78
CA PRO A 101 -11.51 -14.48 18.65
C PRO A 101 -10.40 -14.32 17.60
N LEU A 102 -9.86 -13.12 17.39
CA LEU A 102 -8.84 -12.86 16.37
C LEU A 102 -7.40 -13.16 16.81
N GLN A 103 -7.17 -13.73 18.01
CA GLN A 103 -5.80 -14.00 18.48
C GLN A 103 -5.02 -14.96 17.59
N PHE A 104 -5.69 -15.88 16.86
CA PHE A 104 -5.05 -16.80 15.92
C PHE A 104 -4.27 -16.10 14.80
N LEU A 105 -4.59 -14.84 14.51
CA LEU A 105 -3.85 -14.05 13.52
C LEU A 105 -2.41 -13.71 13.96
N LYS A 106 -2.09 -13.82 15.26
CA LYS A 106 -0.74 -13.59 15.78
C LYS A 106 0.23 -14.71 15.44
N ASP A 107 -0.27 -15.94 15.40
CA ASP A 107 0.57 -17.14 15.33
C ASP A 107 1.24 -17.31 13.96
N VAL A 108 0.73 -16.63 12.94
CA VAL A 108 1.35 -16.58 11.61
C VAL A 108 2.65 -15.79 11.60
N CYS A 109 2.76 -14.71 12.36
CA CYS A 109 3.98 -13.90 12.36
C CYS A 109 5.17 -14.58 13.07
N LYS A 110 4.96 -15.63 13.87
CA LYS A 110 6.05 -16.27 14.62
C LYS A 110 6.66 -17.48 13.91
N LYS A 111 5.97 -18.08 12.94
CA LYS A 111 6.42 -19.34 12.32
C LYS A 111 7.30 -19.16 11.09
N GLU A 112 7.38 -17.97 10.50
CA GLU A 112 8.23 -17.73 9.31
C GLU A 112 9.66 -17.29 9.66
N ASP A 113 9.94 -16.92 10.92
CA ASP A 113 11.28 -16.49 11.38
C ASP A 113 12.19 -17.67 11.85
N GLY A 114 11.73 -18.92 11.73
CA GLY A 114 12.40 -20.10 12.29
C GLY A 114 13.15 -21.00 11.31
N ASN A 115 13.27 -20.63 10.03
CA ASN A 115 13.89 -21.48 9.01
C ASN A 115 15.00 -20.79 8.20
N PHE A 116 15.77 -19.92 8.87
CA PHE A 116 17.10 -19.55 8.40
C PHE A 116 18.10 -20.35 9.23
N GLU A 117 18.37 -21.58 8.78
CA GLU A 117 19.55 -22.31 9.24
C GLU A 117 20.75 -21.41 9.01
N PHE A 118 21.30 -20.93 10.12
CA PHE A 118 22.56 -20.22 10.18
C PHE A 118 23.63 -21.23 9.76
N TYR A 119 24.03 -21.20 8.48
CA TYR A 119 25.20 -21.94 8.04
C TYR A 119 26.41 -21.31 8.75
N GLU A 120 26.82 -21.91 9.85
CA GLU A 120 28.09 -21.61 10.50
C GLU A 120 29.19 -21.88 9.47
N SER A 121 29.84 -20.80 9.02
CA SER A 121 31.07 -20.89 8.25
C SER A 121 32.16 -21.51 9.13
N THR A 122 32.28 -22.83 9.12
CA THR A 122 33.45 -23.53 9.64
C THR A 122 34.57 -23.44 8.59
N SER A 123 35.33 -22.36 8.66
CA SER A 123 36.64 -22.26 8.05
C SER A 123 37.66 -23.06 8.87
N SER A 124 37.75 -24.37 8.65
CA SER A 124 38.95 -25.20 8.82
C SER A 124 38.60 -26.64 8.50
N ASP A 125 39.54 -27.35 7.87
CA ASP A 125 39.53 -28.77 7.55
C ASP A 125 38.58 -29.24 6.45
N MET A 126 39.05 -29.14 5.21
CA MET A 126 38.92 -30.17 4.16
C MET A 126 39.83 -29.81 2.97
N LYS A 127 41.14 -29.67 3.24
CA LYS A 127 42.20 -29.76 2.22
C LYS A 127 42.89 -31.11 2.38
N GLN A 128 42.22 -32.19 2.01
CA GLN A 128 42.81 -33.52 1.82
C GLN A 128 41.68 -34.50 1.49
N LEU A 129 41.14 -34.49 0.26
CA LEU A 129 40.56 -35.68 -0.39
C LEU A 129 40.08 -35.38 -1.83
N THR A 130 40.86 -34.64 -2.61
CA THR A 130 40.62 -34.51 -4.06
C THR A 130 41.88 -34.87 -4.84
N GLU A 131 42.43 -36.04 -4.55
CA GLU A 131 43.26 -36.79 -5.49
C GLU A 131 42.48 -38.05 -5.84
N ASN A 132 42.26 -38.24 -7.14
CA ASN A 132 41.74 -39.45 -7.79
C ASN A 132 40.23 -39.56 -7.99
N VAL A 133 39.64 -38.71 -8.84
CA VAL A 133 38.64 -39.18 -9.83
C VAL A 133 38.75 -38.35 -11.12
N ASN A 134 39.06 -39.03 -12.21
CA ASN A 134 39.17 -38.51 -13.57
C ASN A 134 37.88 -38.86 -14.34
N VAL A 135 37.09 -37.88 -14.77
CA VAL A 135 36.00 -38.10 -15.76
C VAL A 135 35.84 -36.88 -16.69
N LYS A 136 36.27 -37.09 -17.94
CA LYS A 136 35.96 -36.47 -19.25
C LYS A 136 35.08 -35.20 -19.32
N GLU A 137 35.65 -34.14 -19.89
CA GLU A 137 34.94 -33.00 -20.50
C GLU A 137 34.35 -33.37 -21.86
N GLU A 138 33.07 -33.09 -22.07
CA GLU A 138 32.44 -33.05 -23.40
C GLU A 138 32.39 -31.60 -23.91
N GLN A 139 32.90 -31.40 -25.13
CA GLN A 139 32.81 -30.16 -25.89
C GLN A 139 31.41 -30.04 -26.50
N GLN A 140 30.68 -28.96 -26.20
CA GLN A 140 29.47 -28.59 -26.95
C GLN A 140 29.79 -27.49 -27.97
N SER A 141 29.38 -27.78 -29.20
CA SER A 141 29.65 -27.11 -30.45
C SER A 141 29.02 -25.72 -30.59
N GLU A 142 29.76 -24.85 -31.29
CA GLU A 142 29.32 -23.58 -31.83
C GLU A 142 28.27 -23.77 -32.95
N PHE A 143 27.35 -22.81 -33.08
CA PHE A 143 26.30 -22.64 -34.11
C PHE A 143 24.92 -23.28 -33.86
N GLU A 144 24.13 -22.69 -32.97
CA GLU A 144 22.77 -22.24 -33.33
C GLU A 144 22.57 -20.81 -32.80
N ASN A 145 23.01 -19.85 -33.62
CA ASN A 145 22.46 -18.51 -33.59
C ASN A 145 21.10 -18.55 -34.29
N ASP A 146 20.12 -17.90 -33.67
CA ASP A 146 18.88 -17.35 -34.27
C ASP A 146 17.54 -18.07 -33.99
N MET A 147 17.20 -18.25 -32.71
CA MET A 147 15.80 -18.06 -32.24
C MET A 147 15.70 -17.84 -30.72
N VAL A 148 16.24 -16.73 -30.21
CA VAL A 148 15.95 -16.32 -28.82
C VAL A 148 14.58 -15.67 -28.78
N LEU A 149 13.54 -16.44 -28.44
CA LEU A 149 12.34 -15.89 -27.84
C LEU A 149 12.76 -15.14 -26.57
N ASN A 150 12.84 -13.82 -26.66
CA ASN A 150 13.08 -12.92 -25.54
C ASN A 150 11.90 -13.00 -24.54
N ILE A 151 11.88 -14.05 -23.74
CA ILE A 151 11.06 -14.16 -22.53
C ILE A 151 11.57 -13.06 -21.59
N ARG A 152 10.83 -11.96 -21.53
CA ARG A 152 11.13 -10.80 -20.67
C ARG A 152 11.27 -11.28 -19.23
N GLN A 153 12.50 -11.25 -18.71
CA GLN A 153 12.74 -11.38 -17.28
C GLN A 153 11.97 -10.28 -16.53
N ARG A 154 11.22 -10.70 -15.51
CA ARG A 154 10.31 -9.89 -14.68
C ARG A 154 11.02 -8.80 -13.84
N SER A 155 12.32 -8.58 -14.07
CA SER A 155 13.21 -7.65 -13.38
C SER A 155 13.58 -6.43 -14.22
N GLN A 156 13.22 -6.36 -15.51
CA GLN A 156 13.43 -5.16 -16.31
C GLN A 156 12.47 -4.04 -15.87
N ARG A 157 13.07 -2.99 -15.33
CA ARG A 157 12.42 -1.83 -14.73
C ARG A 157 11.79 -1.00 -15.83
N THR A 158 10.47 -1.01 -15.95
CA THR A 158 9.75 -0.11 -16.87
C THR A 158 9.91 1.34 -16.39
N ASP A 159 10.21 2.27 -17.30
CA ASP A 159 10.24 3.75 -17.10
C ASP A 159 8.86 4.35 -16.81
N ARG A 160 8.11 3.72 -15.91
CA ARG A 160 6.82 4.24 -15.47
C ARG A 160 7.08 5.27 -14.35
N PRO A 161 6.61 6.52 -14.48
CA PRO A 161 6.80 7.52 -13.44
C PRO A 161 6.12 7.05 -12.15
N ARG A 162 6.94 6.72 -11.14
CA ARG A 162 6.44 6.34 -9.81
C ARG A 162 6.00 7.63 -9.12
N HIS A 163 4.71 7.78 -8.86
CA HIS A 163 4.19 8.83 -8.01
C HIS A 163 4.80 8.64 -6.60
N LYS A 164 5.84 9.42 -6.29
CA LYS A 164 6.51 9.39 -4.98
C LYS A 164 5.56 9.99 -3.95
N THR A 165 4.91 9.14 -3.16
CA THR A 165 4.36 9.54 -1.87
C THR A 165 5.50 10.07 -1.01
N ARG A 166 5.56 11.39 -0.86
CA ARG A 166 6.54 12.13 -0.06
C ARG A 166 6.38 11.68 1.41
N ILE A 167 7.27 10.80 1.84
CA ILE A 167 7.59 10.62 3.25
C ILE A 167 8.16 11.96 3.72
N LEU A 168 7.53 12.54 4.75
CA LEU A 168 7.91 13.82 5.33
C LEU A 168 9.28 13.69 6.03
N ASN A 169 10.36 13.91 5.29
CA ASN A 169 11.67 14.18 5.89
C ASN A 169 11.65 15.61 6.42
N LYS A 170 11.64 15.74 7.75
CA LYS A 170 11.59 17.00 8.50
C LYS A 170 12.96 17.70 8.53
N SER A 171 13.70 17.70 7.42
CA SER A 171 15.07 18.23 7.33
C SER A 171 15.31 18.99 6.02
N ASN A 172 14.48 20.00 5.71
CA ASN A 172 14.90 21.07 4.79
C ASN A 172 13.88 22.22 4.68
N ARG A 173 13.67 22.99 5.75
CA ARG A 173 12.88 24.24 5.63
C ARG A 173 13.66 25.35 4.94
N LYS A 174 14.98 25.42 5.13
CA LYS A 174 15.84 26.46 4.54
C LYS A 174 15.92 26.39 3.00
N THR A 175 15.89 25.19 2.40
CA THR A 175 15.96 25.06 0.93
C THR A 175 14.62 25.29 0.24
N LYS A 176 13.49 24.98 0.90
CA LYS A 176 12.16 25.27 0.36
C LYS A 176 11.88 26.77 0.29
N CYS A 177 12.27 27.53 1.32
CA CYS A 177 12.12 28.99 1.29
C CYS A 177 13.00 29.62 0.20
N LYS A 178 14.22 29.10 -0.02
CA LYS A 178 15.06 29.51 -1.15
C LYS A 178 14.41 29.19 -2.50
N GLN A 179 13.87 27.98 -2.67
CA GLN A 179 13.14 27.61 -3.89
C GLN A 179 11.94 28.54 -4.15
N VAL A 180 11.16 28.84 -3.11
CA VAL A 180 10.02 29.76 -3.24
C VAL A 180 10.48 31.17 -3.63
N ILE A 181 11.59 31.67 -3.07
CA ILE A 181 12.15 32.98 -3.42
C ILE A 181 12.70 32.97 -4.85
N ASP A 182 13.41 31.90 -5.25
CA ASP A 182 13.94 31.75 -6.61
C ASP A 182 12.81 31.67 -7.64
N ASP A 183 11.74 30.94 -7.34
CA ASP A 183 10.53 30.84 -8.18
C ASP A 183 9.81 32.19 -8.28
N LEU A 184 9.71 32.94 -7.17
CA LEU A 184 9.16 34.30 -7.15
C LEU A 184 10.00 35.27 -8.00
N LEU A 185 11.32 35.22 -7.87
CA LEU A 185 12.22 36.03 -8.69
C LEU A 185 12.09 35.66 -10.18
N LEU A 186 11.89 34.38 -10.50
CA LEU A 186 11.68 33.92 -11.87
C LEU A 186 10.34 34.41 -12.43
N ALA A 187 9.27 34.38 -11.62
CA ALA A 187 7.94 34.88 -11.99
C ALA A 187 7.89 36.41 -12.12
N MET A 188 8.70 37.13 -11.33
CA MET A 188 8.74 38.60 -11.34
C MET A 188 9.76 39.19 -12.33
N LYS A 189 10.71 38.39 -12.85
CA LYS A 189 11.65 38.82 -13.90
C LYS A 189 10.99 39.53 -15.09
N PRO A 190 9.87 39.04 -15.65
CA PRO A 190 9.17 39.70 -16.76
C PRO A 190 8.58 41.06 -16.37
N LEU A 191 8.27 41.29 -15.09
CA LEU A 191 7.77 42.57 -14.58
C LEU A 191 8.88 43.61 -14.38
N ALA A 192 10.12 43.14 -14.21
CA ALA A 192 11.27 43.99 -13.94
C ALA A 192 12.04 44.41 -15.21
N SER A 193 11.91 43.65 -16.30
CA SER A 193 12.70 43.85 -17.52
C SER A 193 12.03 44.68 -18.62
N ASP A 194 10.70 44.86 -18.61
CA ASP A 194 10.03 45.70 -19.61
C ASP A 194 8.89 46.53 -19.00
N PRO A 195 8.99 47.87 -19.01
CA PRO A 195 7.87 48.72 -18.71
C PRO A 195 6.96 48.80 -19.95
N LEU A 196 5.70 48.37 -19.77
CA LEU A 196 4.55 48.70 -20.61
C LEU A 196 4.58 48.18 -22.06
N LEU A 197 4.02 46.99 -22.24
CA LEU A 197 3.13 46.73 -23.37
C LEU A 197 2.00 45.85 -22.88
N GLU A 198 0.79 46.13 -23.34
CA GLU A 198 -0.50 45.52 -23.01
C GLU A 198 -0.48 43.99 -23.20
N GLN A 199 0.20 43.26 -22.32
CA GLN A 199 0.10 41.83 -22.26
C GLN A 199 -1.22 41.51 -21.59
N ASN A 200 -2.24 41.34 -22.43
CA ASN A 200 -3.47 40.66 -22.08
C ASN A 200 -3.10 39.38 -21.32
N TYR A 201 -3.27 39.41 -19.99
CA TYR A 201 -3.14 38.28 -19.07
C TYR A 201 -4.27 37.26 -19.30
N TRP A 202 -4.59 36.98 -20.57
CA TRP A 202 -5.57 35.99 -20.98
C TRP A 202 -5.21 34.61 -20.41
N PHE A 203 -3.92 34.31 -20.29
CA PHE A 203 -3.47 33.07 -19.64
C PHE A 203 -3.96 32.95 -18.19
N PHE A 204 -3.91 34.05 -17.43
CA PHE A 204 -4.37 34.06 -16.04
C PHE A 204 -5.89 33.85 -15.97
N GLY A 205 -6.66 34.62 -16.74
CA GLY A 205 -8.13 34.48 -16.78
C GLY A 205 -8.58 33.08 -17.23
N LYS A 206 -7.91 32.51 -18.24
CA LYS A 206 -8.16 31.14 -18.70
C LYS A 206 -7.88 30.12 -17.60
N HIS A 207 -6.74 30.25 -16.91
CA HIS A 207 -6.36 29.34 -15.83
C HIS A 207 -7.34 29.40 -14.66
N VAL A 208 -7.76 30.60 -14.24
CA VAL A 208 -8.77 30.79 -13.20
C VAL A 208 -10.09 30.13 -13.60
N THR A 209 -10.53 30.32 -14.84
CA THR A 209 -11.76 29.74 -15.36
C THR A 209 -11.70 28.20 -15.41
N GLU A 210 -10.57 27.63 -15.85
CA GLU A 210 -10.35 26.18 -15.83
C GLU A 210 -10.37 25.61 -14.41
N GLN A 211 -9.78 26.31 -13.44
CA GLN A 211 -9.81 25.91 -12.04
C GLN A 211 -11.22 25.95 -11.47
N LEU A 212 -11.98 27.03 -11.69
CA LEU A 212 -13.37 27.14 -11.22
C LEU A 212 -14.28 26.06 -11.84
N ASN A 213 -14.10 25.74 -13.13
CA ASN A 213 -14.85 24.68 -13.81
C ASN A 213 -14.51 23.27 -13.30
N SER A 214 -13.32 23.08 -12.71
CA SER A 214 -12.92 21.80 -12.12
C SER A 214 -13.46 21.57 -10.71
N MET A 215 -14.01 22.62 -10.07
CA MET A 215 -14.56 22.57 -8.71
C MET A 215 -16.04 22.21 -8.69
N ARG A 216 -16.56 21.83 -7.50
CA ARG A 216 -18.00 21.68 -7.29
C ARG A 216 -18.65 23.06 -7.30
N ARG A 217 -19.90 23.16 -7.77
CA ARG A 217 -20.62 24.43 -7.93
C ARG A 217 -20.55 25.35 -6.71
N ILE A 218 -20.77 24.82 -5.53
CA ILE A 218 -20.75 25.58 -4.26
C ILE A 218 -19.34 26.13 -3.95
N ASP A 219 -18.30 25.31 -4.18
CA ASP A 219 -16.91 25.68 -3.94
C ASP A 219 -16.44 26.74 -4.97
N ALA A 220 -16.88 26.60 -6.22
CA ALA A 220 -16.59 27.54 -7.30
C ALA A 220 -17.25 28.90 -7.09
N GLU A 221 -18.52 28.94 -6.64
CA GLU A 221 -19.22 30.20 -6.31
C GLU A 221 -18.54 30.94 -5.15
N SER A 222 -18.13 30.22 -4.10
CA SER A 222 -17.39 30.81 -2.99
C SER A 222 -16.05 31.40 -3.44
N ALA A 223 -15.27 30.63 -4.22
CA ALA A 223 -13.98 31.08 -4.72
C ALA A 223 -14.11 32.26 -5.70
N ALA A 224 -15.14 32.27 -6.55
CA ALA A 224 -15.41 33.37 -7.46
C ALA A 224 -15.74 34.67 -6.71
N ASN A 225 -16.57 34.60 -5.66
CA ASN A 225 -16.89 35.75 -4.83
C ASN A 225 -15.65 36.30 -4.11
N GLU A 226 -14.77 35.44 -3.60
CA GLU A 226 -13.50 35.87 -3.00
C GLU A 226 -12.59 36.56 -4.01
N ILE A 227 -12.47 36.03 -5.23
CA ILE A 227 -11.68 36.66 -6.30
C ILE A 227 -12.23 38.04 -6.65
N VAL A 228 -13.56 38.19 -6.78
CA VAL A 228 -14.19 39.48 -7.07
C VAL A 228 -13.96 40.47 -5.93
N ASN A 229 -14.04 40.03 -4.68
CA ASN A 229 -13.78 40.90 -3.53
C ASN A 229 -12.33 41.40 -3.52
N LEU A 230 -11.36 40.55 -3.85
CA LEU A 230 -9.94 40.92 -3.94
C LEU A 230 -9.61 41.85 -5.11
N LEU A 231 -10.43 41.87 -6.15
CA LEU A 231 -10.27 42.80 -7.29
C LEU A 231 -10.92 44.17 -7.04
N ASN A 232 -11.81 44.26 -6.05
CA ASN A 232 -12.53 45.49 -5.70
C ASN A 232 -11.92 46.22 -4.48
N GLU A 233 -10.85 45.69 -3.88
CA GLU A 233 -9.98 46.37 -2.91
C GLU A 233 -8.88 47.17 -3.62
#